data_AF-A0A4Q6DVM3-F1
#
_entry.id   AF-A0A4Q6DVM3-F1
#
_cell.length_a   1.000
_cell.length_b   1.000
_cell.length_c   1.000
_cell.angle_alpha   90.00
_cell.angle_beta   90.00
_cell.angle_gamma   90.00
#
_symmetry.space_group_name_H-M   'P 1'
#
loop_
_entity.id
_entity.type
_entity.pdbx_description
1 polymer ?
#
loop_
_entity_poly.entity_id
_entity_poly.type
_entity_poly.pdbx_seq_one_letter_code
_entity_poly.pdbx_strand_id
1 'polypeptide(L)'
;MNKNLYPIFLIIFTAIFTVPAKAQQHDFVITNNGDTVQCKLKFAFFGGAPSYQTDTLGEFIKIKSDKIRYFRSFKDGKTRRAAKAVYINGSKKRRFIDIVQEGEIMMYKMVQTGYNYVQTTTWYAAKGTDTLTELKTSAILATTSRKSRKEFLKDILKDKPEIYDKYVADDSFSFAAIGDLIYLYNTTPPIKRSAWKLEY
;
A
#
# COMPACT_ATOMS: atom_id res chain seq x y z
N MET A 1 -39.33 15.81 51.98
CA MET A 1 -39.19 16.39 50.63
C MET A 1 -37.69 16.55 50.33
N ASN A 2 -37.05 15.55 49.70
CA ASN A 2 -35.66 15.64 49.28
C ASN A 2 -35.61 15.41 47.77
N LYS A 3 -35.37 16.47 47.01
CA LYS A 3 -35.12 16.44 45.57
C LYS A 3 -33.74 17.05 45.34
N ASN A 4 -33.03 16.52 44.34
CA ASN A 4 -31.79 17.04 43.72
C ASN A 4 -30.48 16.36 44.17
N LEU A 5 -30.32 15.09 43.81
CA LEU A 5 -29.02 14.54 43.42
C LEU A 5 -29.18 14.00 41.98
N TYR A 6 -28.10 14.03 41.19
CA TYR A 6 -27.98 13.68 39.76
C TYR A 6 -28.30 14.83 38.79
N PRO A 7 -27.29 15.66 38.49
CA PRO A 7 -26.57 15.46 37.23
C PRO A 7 -25.09 15.90 37.30
N ILE A 8 -24.18 15.06 37.79
CA ILE A 8 -22.72 15.35 37.70
C ILE A 8 -21.95 14.21 37.02
N PHE A 9 -22.57 13.05 36.78
CA PHE A 9 -21.88 11.87 36.24
C PHE A 9 -21.76 11.80 34.71
N LEU A 10 -22.29 12.76 33.94
CA LEU A 10 -22.35 12.68 32.46
C LEU A 10 -21.21 13.42 31.72
N ILE A 11 -20.34 14.16 32.41
CA ILE A 11 -19.30 14.99 31.77
C ILE A 11 -17.90 14.33 31.79
N ILE A 12 -17.67 13.30 32.61
CA ILE A 12 -16.35 12.68 32.76
C ILE A 12 -16.07 11.58 31.70
N PHE A 13 -17.10 11.07 31.01
CA PHE A 13 -16.92 9.98 30.04
C PHE A 13 -16.54 10.43 28.62
N THR A 14 -16.64 11.72 28.30
CA THR A 14 -16.32 12.25 26.95
C THR A 14 -14.85 12.65 26.76
N ALA A 15 -14.03 12.66 27.81
CA ALA A 15 -12.62 13.07 27.74
C ALA A 15 -11.62 11.94 27.41
N ILE A 16 -12.05 10.66 27.39
CA ILE A 16 -11.11 9.53 27.26
C ILE A 16 -10.74 9.20 25.80
N PHE A 17 -11.40 9.80 24.79
CA PHE A 17 -11.14 9.48 23.38
C PHE A 17 -10.44 10.57 22.57
N THR A 18 -9.79 11.55 23.20
CA THR A 18 -8.93 12.51 22.50
C THR A 18 -7.45 12.27 22.76
N VAL A 19 -7.02 11.00 22.81
CA VAL A 19 -5.60 10.70 22.65
C VAL A 19 -5.22 11.20 21.25
N PRO A 20 -4.31 12.17 21.12
CA PRO A 20 -3.98 12.74 19.83
C PRO A 20 -3.50 11.62 18.91
N ALA A 21 -4.04 11.57 17.69
CA ALA A 21 -3.68 10.64 16.61
C ALA A 21 -2.20 10.70 16.17
N LYS A 22 -1.33 11.36 16.94
CA LYS A 22 0.12 11.42 16.76
C LYS A 22 0.83 10.07 17.00
N ALA A 23 0.16 9.08 17.62
CA ALA A 23 0.72 7.75 17.86
C ALA A 23 0.94 6.89 16.58
N GLN A 24 0.45 7.33 15.42
CA GLN A 24 0.57 6.59 14.15
C GLN A 24 1.74 7.07 13.24
N GLN A 25 2.76 7.71 13.82
CA GLN A 25 3.91 8.24 13.05
C GLN A 25 5.21 7.46 13.26
N HIS A 26 5.15 6.25 13.82
CA HIS A 26 6.31 5.39 14.01
C HIS A 26 6.41 4.33 12.92
N ASP A 27 7.63 3.98 12.56
CA ASP A 27 7.90 2.84 11.69
C ASP A 27 7.33 1.57 12.30
N PHE A 28 6.76 0.70 11.46
CA PHE A 28 6.26 -0.59 11.91
C PHE A 28 6.40 -1.66 10.84
N VAL A 29 6.41 -2.90 11.31
CA VAL A 29 6.25 -4.10 10.49
C VAL A 29 4.97 -4.82 10.90
N ILE A 30 4.37 -5.56 9.96
CA ILE A 30 3.30 -6.50 10.27
C ILE A 30 3.82 -7.92 9.96
N THR A 31 3.75 -8.80 10.94
CA THR A 31 4.15 -10.21 10.81
C THR A 31 3.17 -10.96 9.92
N ASN A 32 3.55 -12.16 9.45
CA ASN A 32 2.63 -13.04 8.73
C ASN A 32 1.42 -13.48 9.59
N ASN A 33 1.56 -13.47 10.92
CA ASN A 33 0.47 -13.76 11.85
C ASN A 33 -0.48 -12.57 12.05
N GLY A 34 -0.12 -11.39 11.54
CA GLY A 34 -0.93 -10.18 11.64
C GLY A 34 -0.55 -9.24 12.78
N ASP A 35 0.47 -9.58 13.57
CA ASP A 35 0.94 -8.74 14.66
C ASP A 35 1.57 -7.47 14.10
N THR A 36 1.21 -6.31 14.67
CA THR A 36 1.86 -5.04 14.38
C THR A 36 2.98 -4.82 15.38
N VAL A 37 4.20 -4.64 14.90
CA VAL A 37 5.38 -4.42 15.72
C VAL A 37 5.96 -3.05 15.40
N GLN A 38 5.93 -2.15 16.38
CA GLN A 38 6.62 -0.86 16.28
C GLN A 38 8.14 -1.09 16.29
N CYS A 39 8.86 -0.36 15.44
CA CYS A 39 10.28 -0.58 15.25
C CYS A 39 10.98 0.67 14.69
N LYS A 40 12.27 0.56 14.43
CA LYS A 40 13.04 1.48 13.58
C LYS A 40 13.40 0.76 12.30
N LEU A 41 13.09 1.33 11.13
CA LEU A 41 13.47 0.73 9.85
C LEU A 41 14.78 1.31 9.32
N LYS A 42 15.66 0.42 8.84
CA LYS A 42 16.91 0.76 8.15
C LYS A 42 16.86 0.23 6.73
N PHE A 43 17.03 1.12 5.76
CA PHE A 43 17.09 0.79 4.34
C PHE A 43 18.55 0.73 3.89
N ALA A 44 18.91 -0.32 3.15
CA ALA A 44 20.24 -0.43 2.56
C ALA A 44 20.42 0.58 1.42
N PHE A 45 21.61 1.15 1.30
CA PHE A 45 21.94 2.12 0.25
C PHE A 45 22.09 1.44 -1.13
N PHE A 46 22.54 0.19 -1.17
CA PHE A 46 22.81 -0.57 -2.41
C PHE A 46 21.86 -1.77 -2.59
N GLY A 47 20.57 -1.52 -2.74
CA GLY A 47 19.60 -2.54 -3.18
C GLY A 47 19.38 -3.74 -2.22
N GLY A 48 19.95 -3.69 -1.01
CA GLY A 48 19.74 -4.72 0.01
C GLY A 48 18.33 -4.70 0.62
N ALA A 49 17.92 -5.83 1.16
CA ALA A 49 16.66 -5.93 1.91
C ALA A 49 16.68 -4.97 3.12
N PRO A 50 15.55 -4.29 3.44
CA PRO A 50 15.46 -3.48 4.64
C PRO A 50 15.61 -4.34 5.89
N SER A 51 15.97 -3.70 7.00
CA SER A 51 16.06 -4.32 8.32
C SER A 51 15.24 -3.51 9.32
N TYR A 52 14.81 -4.13 10.42
CA TYR A 52 14.06 -3.49 11.49
C TYR A 52 14.65 -3.81 12.86
N GLN A 53 14.51 -2.91 13.82
CA GLN A 53 14.94 -3.07 15.20
C GLN A 53 13.77 -2.70 16.13
N THR A 54 13.44 -3.57 17.07
CA THR A 54 12.51 -3.25 18.17
C THR A 54 13.29 -2.75 19.38
N ASP A 55 12.59 -2.13 20.33
CA ASP A 55 13.21 -1.67 21.58
C ASP A 55 13.77 -2.84 22.42
N THR A 56 13.23 -4.04 22.23
CA THR A 56 13.63 -5.25 22.97
C THR A 56 14.80 -6.02 22.35
N LEU A 57 15.01 -5.92 21.03
CA LEU A 57 15.98 -6.76 20.32
C LEU A 57 17.41 -6.22 20.39
N GLY A 58 17.60 -4.91 20.60
CA GLY A 58 18.93 -4.29 20.65
C GLY A 58 19.70 -4.26 19.32
N GLU A 59 19.34 -5.09 18.32
CA GLU A 59 19.99 -5.17 17.00
C GLU A 59 18.99 -5.10 15.83
N PHE A 60 19.51 -4.83 14.62
CA PHE A 60 18.70 -4.79 13.39
C PHE A 60 18.59 -6.18 12.74
N ILE A 61 17.36 -6.65 12.57
CA ILE A 61 17.03 -7.92 11.90
C ILE A 61 16.58 -7.65 10.46
N LYS A 62 17.12 -8.40 9.49
CA LYS A 62 16.70 -8.33 8.09
C LYS A 62 15.23 -8.71 7.93
N ILE A 63 14.48 -7.90 7.19
CA ILE A 63 13.10 -8.19 6.82
C ILE A 63 13.08 -9.30 5.75
N LYS A 64 12.37 -10.38 6.06
CA LYS A 64 12.18 -11.52 5.16
C LYS A 64 10.68 -11.77 4.93
N SER A 65 10.29 -12.12 3.70
CA SER A 65 8.89 -12.24 3.29
C SER A 65 8.17 -13.47 3.87
N ASP A 66 8.92 -14.41 4.43
CA ASP A 66 8.42 -15.58 5.17
C ASP A 66 8.06 -15.26 6.63
N LYS A 67 8.49 -14.10 7.16
CA LYS A 67 8.18 -13.65 8.53
C LYS A 67 7.34 -12.38 8.55
N ILE A 68 7.61 -11.45 7.65
CA ILE A 68 6.98 -10.14 7.58
C ILE A 68 6.12 -10.07 6.32
N ARG A 69 4.86 -9.63 6.46
CA ARG A 69 3.95 -9.44 5.33
C ARG A 69 3.92 -8.01 4.83
N TYR A 70 4.26 -7.05 5.67
CA TYR A 70 4.13 -5.62 5.40
C TYR A 70 5.12 -4.82 6.24
N PHE A 71 5.60 -3.70 5.72
CA PHE A 71 6.24 -2.68 6.54
C PHE A 71 5.87 -1.28 6.05
N ARG A 72 5.94 -0.32 6.95
CA ARG A 72 5.77 1.10 6.63
C ARG A 72 6.77 1.92 7.43
N SER A 73 7.46 2.82 6.73
CA SER A 73 8.33 3.82 7.32
C SER A 73 7.75 5.22 7.20
N PHE A 74 8.05 6.05 8.19
CA PHE A 74 7.65 7.43 8.28
C PHE A 74 8.88 8.34 8.30
N LYS A 75 8.72 9.55 7.80
CA LYS A 75 9.69 10.63 7.92
C LYS A 75 8.90 11.94 7.99
N ASP A 76 9.21 12.77 8.98
CA ASP A 76 8.57 14.07 9.18
C ASP A 76 7.03 13.97 9.24
N GLY A 77 6.54 12.92 9.92
CA GLY A 77 5.11 12.65 10.09
C GLY A 77 4.38 12.16 8.83
N LYS A 78 5.08 11.98 7.70
CA LYS A 78 4.55 11.46 6.44
C LYS A 78 5.06 10.06 6.17
N THR A 79 4.27 9.23 5.50
CA THR A 79 4.75 7.92 5.02
C THR A 79 5.87 8.15 4.00
N ARG A 80 7.06 7.65 4.32
CA ARG A 80 8.22 7.67 3.44
C ARG A 80 8.18 6.51 2.47
N ARG A 81 7.84 5.32 2.96
CA ARG A 81 7.77 4.10 2.16
C ARG A 81 6.82 3.09 2.79
N ALA A 82 6.04 2.40 1.98
CA ALA A 82 5.31 1.21 2.40
C ALA A 82 5.55 0.10 1.39
N ALA A 83 5.67 -1.13 1.85
CA ALA A 83 5.81 -2.29 0.98
C ALA A 83 5.12 -3.52 1.58
N LYS A 84 4.62 -4.39 0.70
CA LYS A 84 3.98 -5.65 1.06
C LYS A 84 4.71 -6.82 0.43
N ALA A 85 4.85 -7.92 1.16
CA ALA A 85 5.27 -9.20 0.60
C ALA A 85 4.12 -9.76 -0.25
N VAL A 86 4.36 -9.96 -1.54
CA VAL A 86 3.35 -10.38 -2.52
C VAL A 86 3.96 -11.33 -3.54
N TYR A 87 3.14 -12.15 -4.18
CA TYR A 87 3.56 -12.99 -5.31
C TYR A 87 3.49 -12.16 -6.59
N ILE A 88 4.46 -12.33 -7.49
CA ILE A 88 4.31 -11.88 -8.88
C ILE A 88 3.83 -13.08 -9.67
N ASN A 89 2.85 -12.91 -10.56
CA ASN A 89 2.32 -14.02 -11.36
C ASN A 89 3.45 -14.83 -12.01
N GLY A 90 3.39 -16.16 -11.88
CA GLY A 90 4.44 -17.10 -12.31
C GLY A 90 5.59 -17.31 -11.31
N SER A 91 5.67 -16.54 -10.22
CA SER A 91 6.69 -16.70 -9.18
C SER A 91 6.18 -17.51 -7.98
N LYS A 92 6.99 -18.46 -7.50
CA LYS A 92 6.73 -19.21 -6.25
C LYS A 92 7.20 -18.48 -4.99
N LYS A 93 7.89 -17.34 -5.11
CA LYS A 93 8.50 -16.63 -3.97
C LYS A 93 7.88 -15.25 -3.81
N ARG A 94 7.47 -14.92 -2.57
CA ARG A 94 7.00 -13.58 -2.20
C ARG A 94 8.16 -12.59 -2.19
N ARG A 95 7.91 -11.40 -2.73
CA ARG A 95 8.86 -10.27 -2.72
C ARG A 95 8.20 -9.05 -2.11
N PHE A 96 8.99 -8.20 -1.44
CA PHE A 96 8.50 -6.89 -1.01
C PHE A 96 8.45 -5.95 -2.19
N ILE A 97 7.24 -5.49 -2.52
CA ILE A 97 7.00 -4.51 -3.58
C ILE A 97 6.44 -3.25 -2.94
N ASP A 98 6.94 -2.09 -3.39
CA ASP A 98 6.50 -0.81 -2.87
C ASP A 98 5.04 -0.58 -3.24
N ILE A 99 4.26 -0.11 -2.28
CA ILE A 99 2.86 0.21 -2.46
C ILE A 99 2.78 1.63 -3.00
N VAL A 100 2.05 1.80 -4.09
CA VAL A 100 1.72 3.13 -4.65
C VAL A 100 0.37 3.59 -4.13
N GLN A 101 -0.60 2.69 -4.08
CA GLN A 101 -1.94 3.02 -3.65
C GLN A 101 -2.58 1.85 -2.90
N GLU A 102 -3.20 2.17 -1.76
CA GLU A 102 -3.97 1.24 -0.96
C GLU A 102 -5.47 1.43 -1.24
N GLY A 103 -6.21 0.32 -1.16
CA GLY A 103 -7.64 0.28 -1.39
C GLY A 103 -8.10 -1.14 -1.68
N GLU A 104 -9.28 -1.25 -2.27
CA GLU A 104 -9.82 -2.52 -2.73
C GLU A 104 -8.99 -3.09 -3.90
N ILE A 105 -8.56 -2.20 -4.82
CA ILE A 105 -7.50 -2.47 -5.77
C ILE A 105 -6.19 -1.96 -5.18
N MET A 106 -5.29 -2.87 -4.80
CA MET A 106 -3.95 -2.51 -4.35
C MET A 106 -3.05 -2.29 -5.56
N MET A 107 -2.36 -1.14 -5.61
CA MET A 107 -1.41 -0.83 -6.69
C MET A 107 0.03 -0.79 -6.16
N TYR A 108 0.92 -1.40 -6.92
CA TYR A 108 2.31 -1.63 -6.54
C TYR A 108 3.27 -1.13 -7.61
N LYS A 109 4.48 -0.75 -7.20
CA LYS A 109 5.58 -0.36 -8.07
C LYS A 109 6.82 -1.17 -7.76
N MET A 110 7.38 -1.79 -8.79
CA MET A 110 8.73 -2.34 -8.76
C MET A 110 9.63 -1.48 -9.63
N VAL A 111 10.74 -1.03 -9.06
CA VAL A 111 11.83 -0.37 -9.78
C VAL A 111 13.00 -1.33 -9.84
N GLN A 112 13.48 -1.63 -11.03
CA GLN A 112 14.66 -2.47 -11.26
C GLN A 112 15.75 -1.60 -11.86
N THR A 113 16.88 -1.53 -11.16
CA THR A 113 18.08 -0.84 -11.63
C THR A 113 19.17 -1.90 -11.83
N GLY A 114 19.64 -2.07 -13.05
CA GLY A 114 20.79 -2.92 -13.36
C GLY A 114 22.06 -2.07 -13.49
N TYR A 115 23.22 -2.65 -13.19
CA TYR A 115 24.51 -2.03 -13.45
C TYR A 115 24.66 -1.84 -14.98
N ASN A 116 24.70 -0.59 -15.46
CA ASN A 116 24.66 -0.19 -16.88
C ASN A 116 23.34 -0.41 -17.64
N TYR A 117 22.22 -0.70 -16.95
CA TYR A 117 20.92 -0.88 -17.60
C TYR A 117 19.98 0.30 -17.32
N VAL A 118 19.13 0.61 -18.30
CA VAL A 118 18.04 1.59 -18.14
C VAL A 118 17.13 1.16 -16.99
N GLN A 119 16.90 2.08 -16.05
CA GLN A 119 16.00 1.86 -14.93
C GLN A 119 14.61 1.50 -15.45
N THR A 120 14.11 0.33 -15.05
CA THR A 120 12.80 -0.16 -15.44
C THR A 120 11.82 0.05 -14.30
N THR A 121 10.66 0.65 -14.60
CA THR A 121 9.54 0.77 -13.67
C THR A 121 8.40 -0.10 -14.16
N THR A 122 7.92 -0.99 -13.29
CA THR A 122 6.76 -1.83 -13.56
C THR A 122 5.70 -1.61 -12.48
N TRP A 123 4.49 -1.30 -12.91
CA TRP A 123 3.30 -1.21 -12.06
C TRP A 123 2.52 -2.52 -12.12
N TYR A 124 2.03 -2.91 -10.97
CA TYR A 124 1.20 -4.09 -10.80
C TYR A 124 -0.05 -3.73 -10.02
N ALA A 125 -1.09 -4.56 -10.15
CA ALA A 125 -2.24 -4.50 -9.27
C ALA A 125 -2.68 -5.89 -8.81
N ALA A 126 -3.42 -5.89 -7.70
CA ALA A 126 -4.16 -7.02 -7.19
C ALA A 126 -5.46 -6.54 -6.55
N LYS A 127 -6.53 -7.31 -6.71
CA LYS A 127 -7.84 -7.07 -6.09
C LYS A 127 -8.28 -8.35 -5.40
N GLY A 128 -8.44 -8.32 -4.08
CA GLY A 128 -8.83 -9.51 -3.29
C GLY A 128 -7.79 -10.64 -3.23
N THR A 129 -6.56 -10.44 -3.72
CA THR A 129 -5.49 -11.45 -3.77
C THR A 129 -4.14 -10.83 -3.43
N ASP A 130 -3.15 -11.66 -3.13
CA ASP A 130 -1.74 -11.28 -2.93
C ASP A 130 -0.86 -11.60 -4.15
N THR A 131 -1.46 -12.08 -5.24
CA THR A 131 -0.78 -12.32 -6.52
C THR A 131 -0.95 -11.12 -7.45
N LEU A 132 0.18 -10.55 -7.84
CA LEU A 132 0.28 -9.36 -8.66
C LEU A 132 0.20 -9.68 -10.15
N THR A 133 -0.66 -8.94 -10.85
CA THR A 133 -0.70 -8.90 -12.32
C THR A 133 -0.07 -7.60 -12.81
N GLU A 134 0.77 -7.70 -13.84
CA GLU A 134 1.40 -6.53 -14.46
C GLU A 134 0.34 -5.63 -15.08
N LEU A 135 0.37 -4.33 -14.78
CA LEU A 135 -0.47 -3.32 -15.43
C LEU A 135 0.29 -2.59 -16.54
N LYS A 136 1.52 -2.18 -16.26
CA LYS A 136 2.32 -1.39 -17.19
C LYS A 136 3.80 -1.49 -16.83
N THR A 137 4.66 -1.50 -17.83
CA THR A 137 6.11 -1.44 -17.65
C THR A 137 6.73 -0.44 -18.62
N SER A 138 7.84 0.17 -18.21
CA SER A 138 8.73 0.94 -19.08
C SER A 138 9.77 0.07 -19.79
N ALA A 139 9.83 -1.24 -19.50
CA ALA A 139 10.71 -2.16 -20.21
C ALA A 139 10.31 -2.27 -21.68
N ILE A 140 11.31 -2.47 -22.54
CA ILE A 140 11.11 -2.74 -23.97
C ILE A 140 10.31 -4.03 -24.17
N LEU A 141 10.58 -5.05 -23.34
CA LEU A 141 9.88 -6.33 -23.34
C LEU A 141 9.03 -6.46 -22.06
N ALA A 142 7.72 -6.46 -22.23
CA ALA A 142 6.77 -6.74 -21.15
C ALA A 142 6.55 -8.24 -20.99
N THR A 143 6.24 -8.70 -19.77
CA THR A 143 5.96 -10.13 -19.53
C THR A 143 4.61 -10.53 -20.11
N THR A 144 3.69 -9.57 -20.27
CA THR A 144 2.34 -9.77 -20.82
C THR A 144 2.02 -8.75 -21.91
N SER A 145 1.16 -9.14 -22.85
CA SER A 145 0.75 -8.25 -23.95
C SER A 145 -0.04 -7.05 -23.43
N ARG A 146 0.02 -5.91 -24.14
CA ARG A 146 -0.80 -4.73 -23.82
C ARG A 146 -2.30 -5.07 -23.78
N LYS A 147 -2.77 -5.93 -24.69
CA LYS A 147 -4.16 -6.41 -24.72
C LYS A 147 -4.53 -7.15 -23.43
N SER A 148 -3.72 -8.11 -22.99
CA SER A 148 -3.97 -8.87 -21.75
C SER A 148 -4.03 -7.96 -20.52
N ARG A 149 -3.17 -6.94 -20.44
CA ARG A 149 -3.17 -5.97 -19.33
C ARG A 149 -4.40 -5.06 -19.33
N LYS A 150 -4.86 -4.62 -20.51
CA LYS A 150 -6.13 -3.87 -20.65
C LYS A 150 -7.33 -4.74 -20.23
N GLU A 151 -7.39 -5.99 -20.68
CA GLU A 151 -8.48 -6.91 -20.31
C GLU A 151 -8.50 -7.23 -18.81
N PHE A 152 -7.32 -7.42 -18.19
CA PHE A 152 -7.23 -7.54 -16.73
C PHE A 152 -7.76 -6.29 -16.02
N LEU A 153 -7.40 -5.09 -16.50
CA LEU A 153 -7.89 -3.84 -15.91
C LEU A 153 -9.42 -3.70 -16.05
N LYS A 154 -9.98 -4.06 -17.21
CA LYS A 154 -11.44 -4.15 -17.39
C LYS A 154 -12.10 -5.09 -16.38
N ASP A 155 -11.52 -6.28 -16.19
CA ASP A 155 -12.08 -7.30 -15.29
C ASP A 155 -12.12 -6.83 -13.82
N ILE A 156 -11.06 -6.18 -13.33
CA ILE A 156 -11.03 -5.70 -11.93
C ILE A 156 -11.89 -4.45 -11.67
N LEU A 157 -12.36 -3.77 -12.73
CA LEU A 157 -13.21 -2.57 -12.63
C LEU A 157 -14.71 -2.85 -12.84
N LYS A 158 -15.08 -4.05 -13.31
CA LYS A 158 -16.44 -4.37 -13.79
C LYS A 158 -17.57 -4.20 -12.78
N ASP A 159 -17.23 -4.20 -11.49
CA ASP A 159 -18.17 -4.01 -10.38
C ASP A 159 -18.46 -2.54 -10.05
N LYS A 160 -17.78 -1.59 -10.72
CA LYS A 160 -18.13 -0.16 -10.72
C LYS A 160 -18.36 0.32 -12.15
N PRO A 161 -19.57 0.13 -12.71
CA PRO A 161 -19.88 0.38 -14.11
C PRO A 161 -19.46 1.78 -14.58
N GLU A 162 -19.72 2.83 -13.78
CA GLU A 162 -19.34 4.21 -14.13
C GLU A 162 -17.83 4.38 -14.39
N ILE A 163 -17.00 3.68 -13.63
CA ILE A 163 -15.53 3.75 -13.74
C ILE A 163 -15.04 2.87 -14.89
N TYR A 164 -15.68 1.71 -15.05
CA TYR A 164 -15.45 0.83 -16.20
C TYR A 164 -15.74 1.56 -17.52
N ASP A 165 -16.90 2.19 -17.64
CA ASP A 165 -17.35 2.89 -18.84
C ASP A 165 -16.42 4.06 -19.16
N LYS A 166 -16.02 4.84 -18.13
CA LYS A 166 -15.02 5.89 -18.27
C LYS A 166 -13.71 5.35 -18.83
N TYR A 167 -13.21 4.23 -18.31
CA TYR A 167 -11.98 3.62 -18.81
C TYR A 167 -12.07 3.17 -20.27
N VAL A 168 -13.20 2.56 -20.64
CA VAL A 168 -13.46 2.12 -22.02
C VAL A 168 -13.55 3.32 -22.97
N ALA A 169 -14.17 4.42 -22.54
CA ALA A 169 -14.33 5.64 -23.32
C ALA A 169 -13.00 6.42 -23.49
N ASP A 170 -12.21 6.55 -22.43
CA ASP A 170 -10.96 7.34 -22.46
C ASP A 170 -9.85 6.65 -23.28
N ASP A 171 -9.88 5.31 -23.41
CA ASP A 171 -8.88 4.41 -24.05
C ASP A 171 -7.39 4.66 -23.64
N SER A 172 -7.16 5.48 -22.64
CA SER A 172 -5.82 5.87 -22.16
C SER A 172 -5.17 4.75 -21.36
N PHE A 173 -3.87 4.54 -21.58
CA PHE A 173 -3.10 3.47 -20.92
C PHE A 173 -1.69 3.94 -20.54
N SER A 174 -1.58 5.19 -20.10
CA SER A 174 -0.37 5.76 -19.49
C SER A 174 -0.26 5.38 -18.01
N PHE A 175 0.91 5.58 -17.39
CA PHE A 175 1.04 5.36 -15.94
C PHE A 175 0.09 6.27 -15.16
N ALA A 176 0.07 7.56 -15.47
CA ALA A 176 -0.81 8.54 -14.84
C ALA A 176 -2.30 8.12 -14.98
N ALA A 177 -2.74 7.79 -16.19
CA ALA A 177 -4.15 7.40 -16.41
C ALA A 177 -4.56 6.16 -15.62
N ILE A 178 -3.69 5.14 -15.54
CA ILE A 178 -3.95 3.94 -14.72
C ILE A 178 -4.02 4.31 -13.23
N GLY A 179 -3.12 5.17 -12.76
CA GLY A 179 -3.08 5.60 -11.36
C GLY A 179 -4.33 6.39 -10.97
N ASP A 180 -4.72 7.36 -11.80
CA ASP A 180 -5.91 8.18 -11.58
C ASP A 180 -7.19 7.33 -11.62
N LEU A 181 -7.26 6.34 -12.52
CA LEU A 181 -8.38 5.41 -12.61
C LEU A 181 -8.52 4.54 -11.36
N ILE A 182 -7.41 3.96 -10.87
CA ILE A 182 -7.42 3.16 -9.63
C ILE A 182 -7.67 4.03 -8.41
N TYR A 183 -7.20 5.28 -8.41
CA TYR A 183 -7.58 6.29 -7.40
C TYR A 183 -9.08 6.53 -7.37
N LEU A 184 -9.68 6.82 -8.53
CA LEU A 184 -11.11 7.01 -8.65
C LEU A 184 -11.88 5.76 -8.18
N TYR A 185 -11.42 4.57 -8.57
CA TYR A 185 -12.00 3.29 -8.13
C TYR A 185 -11.99 3.14 -6.61
N ASN A 186 -10.84 3.34 -5.97
CA ASN A 186 -10.70 3.13 -4.53
C ASN A 186 -11.38 4.23 -3.68
N THR A 187 -11.82 5.33 -4.31
CA THR A 187 -12.45 6.45 -3.61
C THR A 187 -13.94 6.62 -3.93
N THR A 188 -14.56 5.70 -4.69
CA THR A 188 -15.97 5.80 -5.12
C THR A 188 -16.80 4.55 -4.75
N PRO A 189 -17.97 4.68 -4.09
CA PRO A 189 -18.34 5.83 -3.25
C PRO A 189 -17.26 6.00 -2.16
N PRO A 190 -17.09 7.20 -1.58
CA PRO A 190 -15.99 7.47 -0.66
C PRO A 190 -15.92 6.42 0.44
N ILE A 191 -14.92 5.53 0.33
CA ILE A 191 -14.47 4.75 1.48
C ILE A 191 -14.10 5.82 2.52
N LYS A 192 -14.63 5.70 3.75
CA LYS A 192 -14.20 6.56 4.87
C LYS A 192 -12.67 6.58 4.87
N ARG A 193 -12.11 7.72 4.45
CA ARG A 193 -10.75 7.91 3.91
C ARG A 193 -9.70 6.93 4.47
N SER A 194 -9.01 6.20 3.59
CA SER A 194 -7.57 6.05 3.76
C SER A 194 -6.92 7.29 3.16
N ALA A 195 -6.32 8.12 4.00
CA ALA A 195 -5.54 9.27 3.56
C ALA A 195 -4.43 8.82 2.58
N TRP A 196 -3.84 9.78 1.87
CA TRP A 196 -2.58 9.68 1.09
C TRP A 196 -2.73 9.43 -0.43
N LYS A 197 -2.68 10.55 -1.16
CA LYS A 197 -2.23 10.65 -2.56
C LYS A 197 -0.71 10.87 -2.50
N LEU A 198 0.07 10.07 -3.24
CA LEU A 198 1.46 10.43 -3.53
C LEU A 198 1.43 11.42 -4.69
N GLU A 199 1.82 12.66 -4.43
CA GLU A 199 2.11 13.62 -5.50
C GLU A 199 3.39 13.15 -6.20
N TYR A 200 3.26 12.85 -7.49
CA TYR A 200 4.37 12.52 -8.38
C TYR A 200 4.89 13.79 -9.05
#